data_AF-D0NMJ6-F1
#
_entry.id   AF-D0NMJ6-F1
#
_cell.length_a   1.000
_cell.length_b   1.000
_cell.length_c   1.000
_cell.angle_alpha   90.00
_cell.angle_beta   90.00
_cell.angle_gamma   90.00
#
_symmetry.space_group_name_H-M   'P 1'
#
loop_
_entity.id
_entity.type
_entity.pdbx_description
1 polymer ?
#
loop_
_entity_poly.entity_id
_entity_poly.type
_entity_poly.pdbx_seq_one_letter_code
_entity_poly.pdbx_strand_id
1 'polypeptide(L)' 'MPAIRKACEPKCEQSFNAYQACLDRVKAKGVGACDGQYFDYLHCIDKCSVPQIMKHLK' A
#
# COMPACT_ATOMS: atom_id res chain seq x y z
N MET A 1 -2.91 10.43 -11.13
CA MET A 1 -1.85 11.28 -10.51
C MET A 1 -0.88 10.42 -9.71
N PRO A 2 0.12 9.79 -10.36
CA PRO A 2 1.07 8.88 -9.70
C PRO A 2 1.93 9.55 -8.63
N ALA A 3 2.31 10.83 -8.83
CA ALA A 3 3.14 11.58 -7.89
C ALA A 3 2.49 11.74 -6.50
N ILE A 4 1.17 11.99 -6.44
CA ILE A 4 0.44 12.15 -5.18
C ILE A 4 0.39 10.82 -4.40
N ARG A 5 0.19 9.69 -5.10
CA ARG A 5 0.22 8.37 -4.48
C ARG A 5 1.61 8.04 -3.94
N LYS A 6 2.65 8.33 -4.71
CA LYS A 6 4.06 8.14 -4.30
C LYS A 6 4.42 8.95 -3.05
N ALA A 7 3.93 10.18 -2.95
CA ALA A 7 4.14 11.02 -1.76
C ALA A 7 3.46 10.48 -0.48
N CYS A 8 2.48 9.56 -0.62
CA CYS A 8 1.80 8.92 0.49
C CYS A 8 2.46 7.62 0.96
N GLU A 9 3.36 7.02 0.17
CA GLU A 9 4.03 5.75 0.51
C GLU A 9 4.76 5.82 1.88
N PRO A 10 5.53 6.88 2.22
CA PRO A 10 6.22 6.96 3.52
C PRO A 10 5.28 7.02 4.72
N LYS A 11 4.02 7.42 4.54
CA LYS A 11 3.02 7.46 5.62
C LYS A 11 2.38 6.11 5.90
N CYS A 12 2.61 5.13 5.02
CA CYS A 12 2.03 3.81 5.04
C CYS A 12 3.07 2.72 5.33
N GLU A 13 4.19 3.09 5.95
CA GLU A 13 5.31 2.20 6.25
C GLU A 13 4.88 0.98 7.08
N GLN A 14 3.94 1.13 8.02
CA GLN A 14 3.42 0.02 8.81
C GLN A 14 2.75 -1.06 7.94
N SER A 15 1.84 -0.67 7.04
CA SER A 15 1.17 -1.61 6.13
C SER A 15 2.15 -2.20 5.11
N PHE A 16 3.12 -1.40 4.66
CA PHE A 16 4.19 -1.88 3.80
C PHE A 16 5.06 -2.95 4.48
N ASN A 17 5.45 -2.74 5.74
CA ASN A 17 6.21 -3.71 6.52
C ASN A 17 5.43 -5.01 6.75
N ALA A 18 4.12 -4.94 6.98
CA ALA A 18 3.26 -6.11 7.07
C ALA A 18 3.17 -6.89 5.75
N TYR A 19 3.08 -6.18 4.62
CA TYR A 19 3.13 -6.78 3.29
C TYR A 19 4.49 -7.45 3.02
N GLN A 20 5.59 -6.78 3.35
CA GLN A 20 6.94 -7.33 3.18
C GLN A 20 7.14 -8.60 4.01
N ALA A 21 6.70 -8.60 5.28
CA ALA A 21 6.74 -9.78 6.13
C ALA A 21 5.90 -10.94 5.57
N CYS A 22 4.77 -10.64 4.92
CA CYS A 22 3.98 -11.65 4.23
C CYS A 22 4.74 -12.24 3.04
N LEU A 23 5.39 -11.41 2.21
CA LEU A 23 6.18 -11.86 1.08
C LEU A 23 7.30 -12.80 1.52
N ASP A 24 8.01 -12.45 2.60
CA ASP A 24 9.09 -13.27 3.14
C ASP A 24 8.56 -14.63 3.64
N ARG A 25 7.39 -14.62 4.30
CA ARG A 25 6.69 -15.85 4.73
C ARG A 25 6.30 -16.73 3.55
N VAL A 26 5.69 -16.15 2.50
CA VAL A 26 5.24 -16.90 1.32
C VAL A 26 6.44 -17.45 0.55
N LYS A 27 7.51 -16.67 0.42
CA LYS A 27 8.78 -17.11 -0.17
C LYS A 27 9.40 -18.29 0.60
N ALA A 28 9.35 -18.25 1.93
CA ALA A 28 9.86 -19.35 2.78
C ALA A 28 8.98 -20.61 2.74
N LYS A 29 7.65 -20.46 2.65
CA LYS A 29 6.70 -21.59 2.65
C LYS A 29 6.43 -22.16 1.25
N GLY A 30 6.68 -21.41 0.19
CA GLY A 30 6.36 -21.76 -1.20
C GLY A 30 4.87 -21.74 -1.53
N VAL A 31 4.00 -21.41 -0.56
CA VAL A 31 2.54 -21.39 -0.71
C VAL A 31 1.93 -20.22 0.07
N GLY A 32 0.80 -19.73 -0.43
CA GLY A 32 0.01 -18.65 0.18
C GLY A 32 -0.02 -17.39 -0.67
N ALA A 33 -0.89 -16.46 -0.27
CA ALA A 33 -1.07 -15.16 -0.91
C ALA A 33 -0.87 -14.01 0.08
N CYS A 34 -0.57 -12.83 -0.45
CA CYS A 34 -0.39 -11.60 0.31
C CYS A 34 -1.35 -10.48 -0.14
N ASP A 35 -2.42 -10.83 -0.86
CA ASP A 35 -3.38 -9.87 -1.40
C ASP A 35 -4.03 -9.04 -0.30
N GLY A 36 -4.32 -9.63 0.86
CA GLY A 36 -4.87 -8.91 2.02
C GLY A 36 -3.94 -7.79 2.50
N GLN A 37 -2.67 -8.11 2.77
CA GLN A 37 -1.68 -7.11 3.20
C GLN A 37 -1.39 -6.08 2.11
N TYR A 38 -1.43 -6.51 0.84
CA TYR A 38 -1.28 -5.62 -0.30
C TYR A 38 -2.47 -4.65 -0.40
N PHE A 39 -3.71 -5.12 -0.21
CA PHE A 39 -4.90 -4.27 -0.18
C PHE A 39 -4.89 -3.32 1.02
N ASP A 40 -4.40 -3.74 2.18
CA ASP A 40 -4.24 -2.84 3.33
C ASP A 40 -3.24 -1.71 3.03
N TYR A 41 -2.12 -2.03 2.38
CA TYR A 41 -1.14 -1.04 1.94
C TYR A 41 -1.72 -0.06 0.91
N LEU A 42 -2.41 -0.57 -0.11
CA LEU A 42 -3.09 0.25 -1.11
C LEU A 42 -4.18 1.12 -0.48
N HIS A 43 -4.97 0.59 0.43
CA HIS A 43 -6.01 1.33 1.15
C HIS A 43 -5.41 2.50 1.94
N CYS A 44 -4.27 2.31 2.60
CA CYS A 44 -3.56 3.41 3.27
C CYS A 44 -3.13 4.51 2.28
N ILE A 45 -2.53 4.12 1.13
CA ILE A 45 -2.11 5.07 0.09
C ILE A 45 -3.31 5.85 -0.44
N ASP A 46 -4.40 5.16 -0.75
CA ASP A 46 -5.59 5.77 -1.32
C ASP A 46 -6.29 6.68 -0.32
N LYS A 47 -6.38 6.28 0.96
CA LYS A 47 -6.87 7.14 2.05
C LYS A 47 -6.08 8.44 2.17
N CYS A 48 -4.76 8.40 1.97
CA CYS A 48 -3.91 9.59 1.98
C CYS A 48 -4.01 10.43 0.69
N SER A 49 -4.12 9.78 -0.47
CA SER A 49 -3.99 10.44 -1.77
C SER A 49 -5.32 10.95 -2.32
N VAL A 50 -6.45 10.30 -2.05
CA VAL A 50 -7.78 10.69 -2.55
C VAL A 50 -8.12 12.16 -2.23
N PRO A 51 -7.97 12.66 -0.98
CA PRO A 51 -8.28 14.05 -0.68
C PRO A 51 -7.42 15.06 -1.44
N GLN A 52 -6.21 14.68 -1.82
CA GLN A 52 -5.30 15.52 -2.61
C GLN A 52 -5.64 15.45 -4.09
N ILE A 53 -5.91 14.25 -4.60
CA ILE A 53 -6.34 14.01 -5.98
C ILE A 53 -7.64 14.78 -6.28
N MET A 54 -8.61 14.74 -5.37
CA MET A 54 -9.89 15.45 -5.53
C MET A 54 -9.75 16.98 -5.56
N LYS A 55 -8.67 17.56 -5.03
CA LYS A 55 -8.40 19.01 -5.18
C LYS A 55 -7.97 19.39 -6.59
N HIS A 56 -7.48 18.42 -7.36
CA HIS A 56 -6.98 18.63 -8.72
C HIS A 56 -7.92 18.06 -9.80
N LEU A 57 -8.98 17.38 -9.39
CA LEU A 57 -10.06 16.93 -10.27
C LEU A 57 -11.21 17.94 -10.15
N LYS A 58 -11.75 18.37 -11.29
CA LYS A 58 -12.98 19.16 -11.39
C LYS A 58 -14.19 18.24 -11.49
#